data_AF-A0A519KIL5-F1
#
_entry.id   AF-A0A519KIL5-F1
#
_cell.length_a   1.000
_cell.length_b   1.000
_cell.length_c   1.000
_cell.angle_alpha   90.00
_cell.angle_beta   90.00
_cell.angle_gamma   90.00
#
_symmetry.space_group_name_H-M   'P 1'
#
loop_
_entity.id
_entity.type
_entity.pdbx_description
1 polymer ?
#
loop_
_entity_poly.entity_id
_entity_poly.type
_entity_poly.pdbx_seq_one_letter_code
_entity_poly.pdbx_strand_id
1 'polypeptide(L)'
;MLACYILGKHNQIKDCLKIWEAKRIDFDTFCYVDIQLVAFAGVQQTIEYLKTQTLEEAKQALEYVIECSEAGDFEDLETYFNETPWFV
;
A
#
# COMPACT_ATOMS: atom_id res chain seq x y z
N MET A 1 -2.72 8.09 8.31
CA MET A 1 -2.31 6.70 8.60
C MET A 1 -3.45 5.87 9.20
N LEU A 2 -4.12 6.26 10.29
CA LEU A 2 -5.27 5.49 10.84
C LEU A 2 -6.36 5.15 9.81
N ALA A 3 -6.80 6.11 8.99
CA ALA A 3 -7.79 5.84 7.95
C ALA A 3 -7.29 4.82 6.90
N CYS A 4 -6.02 4.91 6.50
CA CYS A 4 -5.39 3.95 5.59
C CYS A 4 -5.26 2.56 6.23
N TYR A 5 -4.98 2.48 7.54
CA TYR A 5 -4.96 1.24 8.28
C TYR A 5 -6.34 0.58 8.36
N ILE A 6 -7.39 1.36 8.60
CA ILE A 6 -8.78 0.86 8.57
C ILE A 6 -9.14 0.33 7.16
N LEU A 7 -8.75 1.05 6.10
CA LEU A 7 -8.91 0.58 4.72
C LEU A 7 -8.09 -0.69 4.44
N GLY A 8 -6.85 -0.78 4.92
CA GLY A 8 -6.04 -1.99 4.81
C GLY A 8 -6.73 -3.18 5.48
N LYS A 9 -7.20 -3.02 6.73
CA LYS A 9 -7.93 -4.04 7.48
C LYS A 9 -9.27 -4.44 6.84
N HIS A 10 -9.88 -3.59 6.02
CA HIS A 10 -11.04 -3.94 5.21
C HIS A 10 -10.70 -5.00 4.14
N ASN A 11 -9.42 -5.14 3.80
CA ASN A 11 -8.85 -6.22 2.99
C ASN A 11 -9.49 -6.38 1.61
N GLN A 12 -9.88 -5.27 0.99
CA GLN A 12 -10.32 -5.23 -0.40
C GLN A 12 -9.17 -4.78 -1.29
N ILE A 13 -8.92 -5.52 -2.37
CA ILE A 13 -7.80 -5.23 -3.27
C ILE A 13 -7.86 -3.82 -3.88
N LYS A 14 -9.07 -3.29 -4.08
CA LYS A 14 -9.31 -1.96 -4.66
C LYS A 14 -8.90 -0.82 -3.73
N ASP A 15 -8.80 -1.08 -2.43
CA ASP A 15 -8.44 -0.05 -1.45
C ASP A 15 -6.98 0.39 -1.59
N CYS A 16 -6.13 -0.42 -2.25
CA CYS A 16 -4.73 -0.09 -2.49
C CYS A 16 -4.55 1.25 -3.23
N LEU A 17 -5.42 1.56 -4.21
CA LEU A 17 -5.36 2.81 -4.95
C LEU A 17 -5.76 4.00 -4.09
N LYS A 18 -6.70 3.83 -3.15
CA LYS A 18 -7.13 4.89 -2.24
C LYS A 18 -6.04 5.20 -1.21
N ILE A 19 -5.33 4.17 -0.75
CA ILE A 19 -4.19 4.30 0.15
C ILE A 19 -3.00 4.92 -0.60
N TRP A 20 -2.76 4.54 -1.85
CA TRP A 20 -1.74 5.15 -2.71
C TRP A 20 -2.01 6.63 -2.96
N GLU A 21 -3.25 6.99 -3.30
CA GLU A 21 -3.69 8.39 -3.43
C GLU A 21 -3.33 9.17 -2.16
N ALA A 22 -3.65 8.64 -0.98
CA ALA A 22 -3.32 9.26 0.29
C ALA A 22 -1.81 9.40 0.54
N LYS A 23 -1.00 8.39 0.18
CA LYS A 23 0.47 8.43 0.26
C LYS A 23 1.07 9.48 -0.68
N ARG A 24 0.39 9.86 -1.76
CA ARG A 24 0.93 10.77 -2.80
C ARG A 24 0.45 12.21 -2.69
N ILE A 25 -0.31 12.57 -1.66
CA ILE A 25 -0.86 13.93 -1.50
C ILE A 25 0.26 14.97 -1.41
N ASP A 26 1.26 14.71 -0.58
CA ASP A 26 2.40 15.60 -0.34
C ASP A 26 3.60 14.80 0.19
N PHE A 27 4.70 15.50 0.50
CA PHE A 27 5.92 14.88 1.02
C PHE A 27 5.70 14.22 2.38
N ASP A 28 4.96 14.86 3.29
CA ASP A 28 4.77 14.38 4.65
C ASP A 28 3.95 13.08 4.64
N THR A 29 2.86 13.05 3.88
CA THR A 29 2.05 11.84 3.67
C THR A 29 2.81 10.74 2.93
N PHE A 30 3.72 11.10 2.02
CA PHE A 30 4.57 10.13 1.33
C PHE A 30 5.54 9.42 2.26
N CYS A 31 6.17 10.17 3.16
CA CYS A 31 7.05 9.60 4.19
C CYS A 31 6.26 8.90 5.31
N TYR A 32 5.08 9.41 5.64
CA TYR A 32 4.28 8.91 6.75
C TYR A 32 3.53 7.63 6.39
N VAL A 33 2.82 7.55 5.27
CA VAL A 33 2.01 6.35 4.95
C VAL A 33 2.91 5.20 4.50
N ASP A 34 2.97 4.16 5.33
CA ASP A 34 3.72 2.92 5.07
C ASP A 34 3.27 2.25 3.76
N ILE A 35 4.24 1.79 2.95
CA ILE A 35 3.96 1.13 1.67
C ILE A 35 3.24 -0.22 1.88
N GLN A 36 3.46 -0.86 3.02
CA GLN A 36 2.77 -2.08 3.45
C GLN A 36 1.25 -1.92 3.48
N LEU A 37 0.74 -0.71 3.72
CA LEU A 37 -0.70 -0.42 3.67
C LEU A 37 -1.25 -0.47 2.23
N VAL A 38 -0.46 -0.10 1.21
CA VAL A 38 -0.88 -0.22 -0.19
C VAL A 38 -0.96 -1.69 -0.60
N ALA A 39 0.02 -2.50 -0.18
CA ALA A 39 0.09 -3.92 -0.49
C ALA A 39 -0.68 -4.82 0.50
N PHE A 40 -1.52 -4.26 1.38
CA PHE A 40 -2.07 -4.96 2.54
C PHE A 40 -2.83 -6.25 2.20
N ALA A 41 -3.54 -6.28 1.06
CA ALA A 41 -4.27 -7.46 0.59
C ALA A 41 -3.36 -8.56 -0.01
N GLY A 42 -2.05 -8.37 0.05
CA GLY A 42 -1.01 -9.22 -0.52
C GLY A 42 -0.29 -8.54 -1.69
N VAL A 43 1.04 -8.66 -1.71
CA VAL A 43 1.90 -8.02 -2.72
C VAL A 43 1.55 -8.47 -4.12
N GLN A 44 1.51 -9.79 -4.34
CA GLN A 44 1.25 -10.36 -5.66
C GLN A 44 -0.14 -9.99 -6.19
N GLN A 45 -1.16 -10.09 -5.33
CA GLN A 45 -2.53 -9.69 -5.64
C GLN A 45 -2.59 -8.20 -6.00
N THR A 46 -1.84 -7.36 -5.28
CA THR A 46 -1.78 -5.91 -5.52
C THR A 46 -1.14 -5.61 -6.87
N ILE A 47 0.00 -6.23 -7.18
CA ILE A 47 0.68 -6.10 -8.47
C ILE A 47 -0.24 -6.54 -9.63
N GLU A 48 -0.89 -7.70 -9.50
CA GLU A 48 -1.82 -8.22 -10.51
C GLU A 48 -3.00 -7.28 -10.72
N TYR A 49 -3.60 -6.80 -9.63
CA TYR A 49 -4.69 -5.84 -9.71
C TYR A 49 -4.26 -4.53 -10.39
N LEU A 50 -3.13 -3.94 -10.00
CA LEU A 50 -2.63 -2.69 -10.57
C LEU A 50 -2.32 -2.83 -12.08
N LYS A 51 -1.82 -3.99 -12.52
CA LYS A 51 -1.62 -4.29 -13.96
C LYS A 51 -2.92 -4.26 -14.78
N THR A 52 -4.08 -4.48 -14.15
CA THR A 52 -5.38 -4.40 -14.84
C THR A 52 -5.94 -2.98 -14.96
N GLN A 53 -5.35 -2.01 -14.26
CA GLN A 53 -5.83 -0.64 -14.23
C GLN A 53 -5.20 0.20 -15.35
N THR A 54 -5.95 1.15 -15.89
CA THR A 54 -5.50 2.03 -16.98
C THR A 54 -5.10 3.43 -16.51
N LEU A 55 -5.43 3.78 -15.27
CA LEU A 55 -5.14 5.07 -14.66
C LEU A 55 -3.63 5.28 -14.48
N GLU A 56 -3.17 6.52 -14.64
CA GLU A 56 -1.75 6.83 -14.53
C GLU A 56 -1.24 6.65 -13.09
N GLU A 57 -2.07 7.01 -12.12
CA GLU A 57 -1.81 6.81 -10.70
C GLU A 57 -1.61 5.32 -10.37
N ALA A 58 -2.32 4.42 -11.05
CA ALA A 58 -2.17 2.99 -10.86
C ALA A 58 -0.85 2.46 -11.44
N LYS A 59 -0.35 3.04 -12.54
CA LYS A 59 0.96 2.70 -13.08
C LYS A 59 2.08 3.17 -12.15
N GLN A 60 1.96 4.37 -11.60
CA GLN A 60 2.91 4.88 -10.62
C GLN A 60 2.92 4.04 -9.33
N ALA A 61 1.73 3.63 -8.87
CA ALA A 61 1.62 2.69 -7.75
C ALA A 61 2.28 1.35 -8.09
N LEU A 62 2.06 0.82 -9.30
CA LEU A 62 2.63 -0.45 -9.74
C LEU A 62 4.16 -0.39 -9.76
N GLU A 63 4.73 0.64 -10.37
CA GLU A 63 6.18 0.85 -10.43
C GLU A 63 6.77 0.91 -9.02
N TYR A 64 6.20 1.73 -8.14
CA TYR A 64 6.69 1.88 -6.77
C TYR A 64 6.53 0.60 -5.93
N VAL A 65 5.42 -0.12 -6.08
CA VAL A 65 5.24 -1.42 -5.40
C VAL A 65 6.25 -2.45 -5.90
N ILE A 66 6.59 -2.46 -7.19
CA ILE A 66 7.63 -3.35 -7.71
C ILE A 66 9.00 -2.98 -7.12
N GLU A 67 9.37 -1.70 -7.14
CA GLU A 67 10.64 -1.22 -6.56
C GLU A 67 10.76 -1.60 -5.07
N CYS A 68 9.71 -1.35 -4.28
CA CYS A 68 9.67 -1.74 -2.86
C CYS A 68 9.74 -3.27 -2.68
N SER A 69 9.10 -4.04 -3.56
CA SER A 69 9.18 -5.49 -3.52
C SER A 69 10.59 -6.01 -3.82
N GLU A 70 11.29 -5.39 -4.77
CA GLU A 70 12.68 -5.73 -5.09
C GLU A 70 13.66 -5.27 -4.00
N ALA A 71 13.33 -4.20 -3.27
CA ALA A 71 14.10 -3.71 -2.14
C ALA A 71 13.89 -4.51 -0.84
N GLY A 72 12.92 -5.43 -0.80
CA GLY A 72 12.61 -6.26 0.37
C GLY A 72 11.66 -5.60 1.39
N ASP A 73 10.99 -4.50 1.04
CA ASP A 73 10.10 -3.77 1.96
C ASP A 73 8.90 -4.62 2.45
N PHE A 74 8.57 -5.72 1.77
CA PHE A 74 7.42 -6.56 2.10
C PHE A 74 7.77 -7.91 2.75
N GLU A 75 9.03 -8.15 3.12
CA GLU A 75 9.46 -9.45 3.69
C GLU A 75 8.68 -9.85 4.95
N ASP A 76 8.23 -8.89 5.73
CA ASP A 76 7.50 -9.08 6.99
C ASP A 76 6.03 -8.68 6.92
N LEU A 77 5.48 -8.43 5.72
CA LEU A 77 4.12 -7.89 5.51
C LEU A 77 3.04 -8.70 6.25
N GLU A 78 3.14 -10.03 6.27
CA GLU A 78 2.18 -10.91 6.96
C GLU A 78 2.12 -10.65 8.47
N THR A 79 3.22 -10.17 9.05
CA THR A 79 3.34 -9.93 10.49
C THR A 79 3.38 -8.44 10.86
N TYR A 80 3.58 -7.56 9.88
CA TYR A 80 3.82 -6.13 10.07
C TYR A 80 2.73 -5.43 10.90
N PHE A 81 1.48 -5.86 10.73
CA PHE A 81 0.30 -5.29 11.42
C PHE A 81 -0.39 -6.29 12.36
N ASN A 82 0.37 -7.23 12.94
CA ASN A 82 -0.12 -8.16 13.96
C ASN A 82 -0.46 -7.45 15.28
N GLU A 83 0.36 -6.50 15.67
CA GLU A 83 0.10 -5.66 16.83
C GLU A 83 -0.68 -4.40 16.42
N THR A 84 -1.28 -3.75 17.42
CA THR A 84 -1.88 -2.44 17.20
C THR A 84 -0.76 -1.42 16.98
N PRO A 85 -0.70 -0.74 15.83
CA PRO A 85 0.37 0.21 15.57
C PRO A 85 0.34 1.38 16.55
N TRP A 86 1.50 1.98 16.83
CA TRP A 86 1.64 3.08 17.80
C TRP A 86 0.80 4.34 17.49
N PHE A 87 0.35 4.49 16.24
CA PHE A 87 -0.44 5.61 15.74
C PHE A 87 -1.97 5.38 15.86
N VAL A 88 -2.37 4.24 16.40
CA VAL A 88 -3.75 3.86 16.71
C VAL A 88 -3.99 4.03 18.20
#